data_AF-A0A0A0NP72-F1
#
_entry.id   AF-A0A0A0NP72-F1
#
_cell.length_a   1.000
_cell.length_b   1.000
_cell.length_c   1.000
_cell.angle_alpha   90.00
_cell.angle_beta   90.00
_cell.angle_gamma   90.00
#
_symmetry.space_group_name_H-M   'P 1'
#
loop_
_entity.id
_entity.type
_entity.pdbx_description
1 polymer ?
#
loop_
_entity_poly.entity_id
_entity_poly.type
_entity_poly.pdbx_seq_one_letter_code
_entity_poly.pdbx_strand_id
1 'polypeptide(L)'
;MSDVENATRSEVDQLGVGPVAPGLTAAAVALARQLDDAEDAKGAAAAARELRAIMSDLRKLAPVESKGDAVDDVSRKRAERRAALQQQAGG
;
A
#
# COMPACT_ATOMS: atom_id res chain seq x y z
N MET A 1 -15.38 12.25 -9.53
CA MET A 1 -14.44 11.34 -8.85
C MET A 1 -13.56 10.81 -9.96
N SER A 2 -12.28 11.17 -9.97
CA SER A 2 -11.41 11.01 -11.13
C SER A 2 -10.58 9.73 -11.06
N ASP A 3 -10.20 9.21 -12.23
CA ASP A 3 -9.62 7.86 -12.35
C ASP A 3 -8.22 7.78 -11.74
N VAL A 4 -7.38 8.82 -11.90
CA VAL A 4 -6.00 8.80 -11.39
C VAL A 4 -5.93 9.06 -9.89
N GLU A 5 -6.69 10.03 -9.37
CA GLU A 5 -6.74 10.29 -7.92
C GLU A 5 -7.17 9.04 -7.16
N ASN A 6 -8.23 8.37 -7.60
CA ASN A 6 -8.74 7.15 -6.99
C ASN A 6 -7.72 6.00 -7.03
N ALA A 7 -7.08 5.78 -8.18
CA ALA A 7 -6.06 4.76 -8.33
C ALA A 7 -4.86 5.03 -7.41
N THR A 8 -4.45 6.29 -7.29
CA THR A 8 -3.33 6.71 -6.44
C THR A 8 -3.65 6.50 -4.96
N ARG A 9 -4.86 6.85 -4.50
CA ARG A 9 -5.32 6.57 -3.13
C ARG A 9 -5.29 5.07 -2.83
N SER A 10 -5.84 4.26 -3.74
CA SER A 10 -5.85 2.80 -3.60
C SER A 10 -4.43 2.22 -3.50
N GLU A 11 -3.49 2.68 -4.34
CA GLU A 11 -2.10 2.23 -4.27
C GLU A 11 -1.41 2.65 -2.96
N VAL A 12 -1.58 3.91 -2.54
CA VAL A 12 -1.05 4.40 -1.26
C VAL A 12 -1.57 3.57 -0.07
N ASP A 13 -2.86 3.25 -0.07
CA ASP A 13 -3.48 2.45 0.98
C ASP A 13 -2.91 1.02 0.98
N GLN A 14 -2.72 0.41 -0.20
CA GLN A 14 -2.08 -0.90 -0.36
C GLN A 14 -0.62 -0.90 0.12
N LEU A 15 0.11 0.18 -0.14
CA LEU A 15 1.49 0.33 0.31
C LEU A 15 1.59 0.56 1.83
N GLY A 16 0.51 0.91 2.53
CA GLY A 16 0.53 1.14 3.98
C GLY A 16 1.44 2.30 4.42
N VAL A 17 1.76 3.22 3.52
CA VAL A 17 2.75 4.30 3.72
C VAL A 17 2.18 5.55 4.40
N GLY A 18 0.84 5.67 4.48
CA GLY A 18 0.16 6.85 5.02
C GLY A 18 0.67 7.31 6.40
N PRO A 19 0.86 6.42 7.38
CA PRO A 19 1.41 6.79 8.69
C PRO A 19 2.90 7.15 8.68
N VAL A 20 3.68 6.60 7.75
CA VAL A 20 5.14 6.75 7.70
C VAL A 20 5.55 7.99 6.91
N ALA A 21 4.80 8.32 5.85
CA ALA A 21 5.11 9.43 4.96
C ALA A 21 3.85 10.25 4.60
N PRO A 22 3.11 10.80 5.58
CA PRO A 22 1.82 11.45 5.35
C PRO A 22 1.90 12.65 4.38
N GLY A 23 3.00 13.41 4.41
CA GLY A 23 3.23 14.52 3.49
C GLY A 23 3.40 14.08 2.03
N LEU A 24 4.19 13.03 1.78
CA LEU A 24 4.37 12.49 0.42
C LEU A 24 3.08 11.86 -0.10
N THR A 25 2.34 11.16 0.77
CA THR A 25 1.02 10.63 0.45
C THR A 25 0.05 11.75 0.03
N ALA A 26 -0.02 12.85 0.78
CA ALA A 26 -0.88 13.97 0.44
C ALA A 26 -0.46 14.64 -0.88
N ALA A 27 0.84 14.80 -1.12
CA ALA A 27 1.37 15.35 -2.37
C ALA A 27 1.05 14.47 -3.58
N ALA A 28 1.18 13.15 -3.46
CA ALA A 28 0.83 12.21 -4.53
C ALA A 28 -0.64 12.34 -4.92
N VAL A 29 -1.56 12.36 -3.94
CA VAL A 29 -3.00 12.54 -4.19
C VAL A 29 -3.30 13.89 -4.85
N ALA A 30 -2.64 14.96 -4.41
CA ALA A 30 -2.83 16.30 -4.99
C ALA A 30 -2.35 16.35 -6.45
N LEU A 31 -1.20 15.75 -6.77
CA LEU A 31 -0.68 15.67 -8.15
C LEU A 31 -1.56 14.78 -9.04
N ALA A 32 -2.09 13.69 -8.51
CA ALA A 32 -3.02 12.83 -9.21
C ALA A 32 -4.30 13.59 -9.59
N ARG A 33 -4.86 14.35 -8.64
CA ARG A 33 -6.00 15.23 -8.91
C ARG A 33 -5.64 16.32 -9.94
N GLN A 34 -4.47 16.95 -9.83
CA GLN A 34 -4.02 17.93 -10.82
C GLN A 34 -3.88 17.32 -12.22
N LEU A 35 -3.46 16.05 -12.33
CA LEU A 35 -3.38 15.35 -13.60
C LEU A 35 -4.77 15.08 -14.20
N ASP A 36 -5.74 14.72 -13.36
CA ASP A 36 -7.13 14.55 -13.78
C ASP A 36 -7.79 15.87 -14.23
N ASP A 37 -7.45 16.98 -13.55
CA ASP A 37 -8.00 18.31 -13.82
C ASP A 37 -7.21 19.09 -14.89
N ALA A 38 -6.13 18.51 -15.46
CA ALA A 38 -5.25 19.22 -16.38
C ALA A 38 -5.92 19.52 -17.73
N GLU A 39 -6.01 20.81 -18.08
CA GLU A 39 -6.60 21.26 -19.36
C GLU A 39 -5.58 21.29 -20.52
N ASP A 40 -4.29 21.24 -20.20
CA ASP A 40 -3.21 21.32 -21.18
C ASP A 40 -2.17 20.18 -21.03
N ALA A 41 -1.63 19.76 -22.17
CA ALA A 41 -0.71 18.62 -22.23
C ALA A 41 0.61 18.85 -21.47
N LYS A 42 1.05 20.11 -21.32
CA LYS A 42 2.29 20.43 -20.63
C LYS A 42 2.11 20.34 -19.12
N GLY A 43 1.01 20.86 -18.59
CA GLY A 43 0.59 20.71 -17.20
C GLY A 43 0.40 19.25 -16.81
N ALA A 44 -0.31 18.49 -17.64
CA ALA A 44 -0.49 17.05 -17.45
C ALA A 44 0.86 16.30 -17.43
N ALA A 45 1.75 16.57 -18.39
CA ALA A 45 3.05 15.93 -18.45
C ALA A 45 3.95 16.26 -17.25
N ALA A 46 3.87 17.49 -16.72
CA ALA A 46 4.60 17.88 -15.52
C ALA A 46 4.07 17.16 -14.27
N ALA A 47 2.75 17.18 -14.06
CA ALA A 47 2.11 16.50 -12.93
C ALA A 47 2.38 14.99 -12.94
N ALA A 48 2.30 14.34 -14.11
CA ALA A 48 2.57 12.91 -14.26
C ALA A 48 4.02 12.52 -13.92
N ARG A 49 5.01 13.36 -14.29
CA ARG A 49 6.43 13.11 -13.97
C ARG A 49 6.67 13.19 -12.48
N GLU A 50 6.13 14.21 -11.82
CA GLU A 50 6.29 14.40 -10.39
C GLU A 50 5.56 13.29 -9.60
N LEU A 51 4.33 12.95 -10.01
CA LEU A 51 3.59 11.83 -9.42
C LEU A 51 4.39 10.53 -9.52
N ARG A 52 5.02 10.26 -10.67
CA ARG A 52 5.88 9.08 -10.84
C ARG A 52 7.08 9.09 -9.89
N ALA A 53 7.71 10.24 -9.67
CA ALA A 53 8.83 10.38 -8.74
C ALA A 53 8.38 10.09 -7.30
N ILE A 54 7.33 10.76 -6.82
CA ILE A 54 6.82 10.58 -5.46
C ILE A 54 6.34 9.14 -5.23
N MET A 55 5.61 8.54 -6.16
CA MET A 55 5.17 7.14 -6.02
C MET A 55 6.37 6.18 -6.00
N SER A 56 7.45 6.48 -6.74
CA SER A 56 8.68 5.69 -6.65
C SER A 56 9.33 5.79 -5.27
N ASP A 57 9.25 6.94 -4.60
CA ASP A 57 9.80 7.11 -3.26
C ASP A 57 8.92 6.49 -2.19
N LEU A 58 7.60 6.62 -2.31
CA LEU A 58 6.64 5.94 -1.43
C LEU A 58 6.82 4.42 -1.47
N ARG A 59 7.03 3.82 -2.65
CA ARG A 59 7.30 2.36 -2.75
C ARG A 59 8.58 1.93 -2.04
N LYS A 60 9.58 2.80 -1.90
CA LYS A 60 10.81 2.50 -1.13
C LYS A 60 10.57 2.58 0.38
N LEU A 61 9.59 3.38 0.80
CA LEU A 61 9.17 3.56 2.20
C LEU A 61 8.08 2.57 2.63
N ALA A 62 7.47 1.89 1.66
CA ALA A 62 6.48 0.86 1.93
C ALA A 62 7.06 -0.15 2.93
N PRO A 63 6.33 -0.49 4.00
CA PRO A 63 6.71 -1.59 4.87
C PRO A 63 6.98 -2.79 3.98
N VAL A 64 8.09 -3.48 4.23
CA VAL A 64 8.35 -4.76 3.58
C VAL A 64 7.13 -5.61 3.89
N GLU A 65 6.35 -6.01 2.88
CA GLU A 65 5.33 -7.02 3.10
C GLU A 65 6.06 -8.19 3.75
N SER A 66 5.76 -8.46 5.03
CA SER A 66 5.96 -9.78 5.61
C SER A 66 5.05 -10.72 4.83
N LYS A 67 5.46 -11.04 3.61
CA LYS A 67 4.86 -12.07 2.78
C LYS A 67 5.27 -13.39 3.43
N GLY A 68 4.67 -13.70 4.58
CA GLY A 68 5.00 -14.83 5.42
C GLY A 68 6.48 -14.89 5.77
N ASP A 69 6.93 -14.06 6.73
CA ASP A 69 8.15 -14.42 7.43
C ASP A 69 7.90 -15.81 8.06
N ALA A 70 8.83 -16.76 7.94
CA ALA A 70 8.61 -18.18 8.23
C ALA A 70 8.01 -18.46 9.63
N VAL A 71 8.09 -17.47 10.52
CA VAL A 71 7.53 -17.43 11.87
C VAL A 71 6.00 -17.45 11.90
N ASP A 72 5.29 -16.81 10.96
CA ASP A 72 3.81 -16.79 10.96
C ASP A 72 3.23 -18.16 10.58
N ASP A 73 3.89 -18.87 9.66
CA ASP A 73 3.55 -20.25 9.30
C ASP A 73 3.77 -21.23 10.46
N VAL A 74 4.82 -21.03 11.25
CA VAL A 74 5.09 -21.84 12.45
C VAL A 74 4.03 -21.57 13.52
N SER A 75 3.63 -20.31 13.71
CA SER A 75 2.60 -19.92 14.68
C SER A 75 1.24 -20.54 14.31
N ARG A 76 0.88 -20.52 13.03
CA ARG A 76 -0.32 -21.19 12.50
C ARG A 76 -0.28 -22.70 12.70
N LYS A 77 0.82 -23.37 12.33
CA LYS A 77 1.01 -24.83 12.53
C LYS A 77 1.01 -25.25 14.00
N ARG A 78 1.47 -24.40 14.92
CA ARG A 78 1.42 -24.66 16.37
C ARG A 78 0.00 -24.51 16.92
N ALA A 79 -0.78 -23.55 16.43
CA ALA A 79 -2.18 -23.41 16.81
C ALA A 79 -3.01 -24.62 16.36
N GLU A 80 -2.84 -25.07 15.12
CA GLU A 80 -3.50 -26.26 14.58
C GLU A 80 -3.14 -27.54 15.34
N ARG A 81 -1.85 -27.75 15.66
CA ARG A 81 -1.41 -28.89 16.48
C ARG A 81 -2.00 -28.87 17.88
N ARG A 82 -2.07 -27.71 18.54
CA ARG A 82 -2.69 -27.59 19.87
C ARG A 82 -4.17 -27.92 19.83
N ALA A 83 -4.91 -27.42 18.84
CA ALA A 83 -6.33 -27.71 18.69
C ALA A 83 -6.62 -29.20 18.42
N ALA A 84 -5.76 -29.88 17.67
CA ALA A 84 -5.89 -31.32 17.39
C ALA A 84 -5.63 -32.19 18.63
N LEU A 85 -4.62 -31.85 19.45
CA LEU A 85 -4.32 -32.56 20.69
C LEU A 85 -5.42 -32.39 21.74
N GLN A 86 -6.04 -31.22 21.79
CA GLN A 86 -7.11 -30.92 22.74
C GLN A 86 -8.41 -31.68 22.45
N GLN A 87 -8.66 -32.02 21.18
CA GLN A 87 -9.78 -32.88 20.77
C GLN A 87 -9.53 -34.37 21.07
N GLN A 88 -8.26 -34.82 21.06
CA GLN A 88 -7.90 -36.21 21.37
C GLN A 88 -7.83 -36.50 22.87
N ALA A 89 -7.59 -35.48 23.71
CA ALA A 89 -7.54 -35.63 25.17
C ALA A 89 -8.92 -35.52 25.86
N GLY A 90 -9.99 -35.31 25.10
CA GLY A 90 -11.37 -35.17 25.61
C GLY A 90 -12.32 -36.33 25.25
N GLY A 91 -11.77 -37.47 24.83
CA GLY A 91 -12.51 -38.70 24.52
C GLY A 91 -12.23 -39.82 25.51
#